data_AF-A0AA87Y3C0-F1
#
_entry.id   AF-A0AA87Y3C0-F1
#
_cell.length_a   1.000
_cell.length_b   1.000
_cell.length_c   1.000
_cell.angle_alpha   90.00
_cell.angle_beta   90.00
_cell.angle_gamma   90.00
#
_symmetry.space_group_name_H-M   'P 1'
#
loop_
_entity.id
_entity.type
_entity.pdbx_description
1 polymer ?
#
loop_
_entity_poly.entity_id
_entity_poly.type
_entity_poly.pdbx_seq_one_letter_code
_entity_poly.pdbx_strand_id
1 'polypeptide(L)'
;MILPDGETMFFAFWDPAVLGTLVGQEDDFTLHVPGPVLTLGQQANLSEIITTWWYWDRAGIFHTIALPRQLPEAARAPFHLDQAQVDSLVEASLPDHLLYFVRLNQPHLLDAIPELQQYRIVCAALQSARSIGLEQMRDLVNYVCLMLFYKDEMLQDQVILVLLDRVRNKEISFDEAMQLFP
;
A
#
# COMPACT_ATOMS: atom_id res chain seq x y z
N MET A 1 -1.01 -19.68 -7.42
CA MET A 1 0.20 -19.17 -8.10
C MET A 1 1.43 -19.65 -7.34
N ILE A 2 2.61 -19.61 -7.93
CA ILE A 2 3.85 -20.04 -7.26
C ILE A 2 4.74 -18.82 -7.04
N LEU A 3 5.24 -18.66 -5.81
CA LEU A 3 6.16 -17.60 -5.40
C LEU A 3 7.61 -17.91 -5.87
N PRO A 4 8.53 -16.92 -5.85
CA PRO A 4 9.92 -17.13 -6.27
C PRO A 4 10.67 -18.25 -5.52
N ASP A 5 10.29 -18.53 -4.27
CA ASP A 5 10.84 -19.59 -3.42
C ASP A 5 10.20 -20.98 -3.65
N GLY A 6 9.21 -21.07 -4.54
CA GLY A 6 8.48 -22.29 -4.84
C GLY A 6 7.27 -22.55 -3.95
N GLU A 7 6.98 -21.67 -2.98
CA GLU A 7 5.77 -21.79 -2.17
C GLU A 7 4.50 -21.52 -3.00
N THR A 8 3.42 -22.21 -2.65
CA THR A 8 2.13 -22.02 -3.31
C THR A 8 1.33 -20.97 -2.56
N MET A 9 1.04 -19.85 -3.23
CA MET A 9 0.12 -18.85 -2.73
C MET A 9 -1.28 -19.09 -3.29
N PHE A 10 -2.26 -19.12 -2.39
CA PHE A 10 -3.68 -19.09 -2.70
C PHE A 10 -4.19 -17.67 -2.45
N PHE A 11 -4.84 -17.06 -3.44
CA PHE A 11 -5.53 -15.80 -3.21
C PHE A 11 -6.74 -16.05 -2.32
N ALA A 12 -6.71 -15.39 -1.17
CA ALA A 12 -7.90 -15.03 -0.43
C ALA A 12 -8.67 -13.99 -1.25
N PHE A 13 -9.57 -14.43 -2.14
CA PHE A 13 -10.36 -13.58 -3.05
C PHE A 13 -11.27 -12.55 -2.34
N TRP A 14 -11.23 -12.47 -1.01
CA TRP A 14 -12.01 -11.55 -0.19
C TRP A 14 -11.33 -10.20 0.05
N ASP A 15 -10.09 -9.98 -0.39
CA ASP A 15 -9.51 -8.63 -0.42
C ASP A 15 -9.75 -7.96 -1.78
N PRO A 16 -10.76 -7.09 -1.89
CA PRO A 16 -11.11 -6.45 -3.14
C PRO A 16 -10.01 -5.51 -3.68
N ALA A 17 -9.18 -4.94 -2.80
CA ALA A 17 -8.11 -4.02 -3.20
C ALA A 17 -6.91 -4.74 -3.83
N VAL A 18 -6.62 -5.96 -3.36
CA VAL A 18 -5.60 -6.83 -3.97
C VAL A 18 -5.99 -7.14 -5.42
N LEU A 19 -7.28 -7.42 -5.67
CA LEU A 19 -7.76 -7.72 -7.01
C LEU A 19 -7.59 -6.52 -7.96
N GLY A 20 -7.97 -5.32 -7.53
CA GLY A 20 -7.75 -4.09 -8.30
C GLY A 20 -6.27 -3.83 -8.62
N THR A 21 -5.38 -4.07 -7.65
CA THR A 21 -3.92 -3.93 -7.80
C THR A 21 -3.34 -4.92 -8.82
N LEU A 22 -3.81 -6.18 -8.81
CA LEU A 22 -3.32 -7.23 -9.72
C LEU A 22 -3.54 -6.88 -11.19
N VAL A 23 -4.70 -6.34 -11.49
CA VAL A 23 -5.13 -6.03 -12.87
C VAL A 23 -4.90 -4.58 -13.27
N GLY A 24 -4.57 -3.72 -12.30
CA GLY A 24 -4.34 -2.29 -12.52
C GLY A 24 -5.62 -1.55 -12.88
N GLN A 25 -6.63 -1.62 -12.02
CA GLN A 25 -7.94 -1.01 -12.28
C GLN A 25 -7.83 0.52 -12.39
N GLU A 26 -8.08 1.06 -13.60
CA GLU A 26 -7.83 2.47 -13.93
C GLU A 26 -8.75 3.47 -13.20
N ASP A 27 -9.97 3.08 -12.84
CA ASP A 27 -10.98 3.91 -12.18
C ASP A 27 -11.03 3.73 -10.65
N ASP A 28 -10.13 2.93 -10.07
CA ASP A 28 -9.96 2.81 -8.62
C ASP A 28 -8.82 3.71 -8.12
N PHE A 29 -9.20 4.91 -7.67
CA PHE A 29 -8.27 5.90 -7.11
C PHE A 29 -7.85 5.61 -5.66
N THR A 30 -8.26 4.48 -5.09
CA THR A 30 -7.90 4.08 -3.71
C THR A 30 -6.71 3.12 -3.65
N LEU A 31 -6.19 2.68 -4.80
CA LEU A 31 -5.02 1.80 -4.88
C LEU A 31 -3.74 2.57 -4.51
N HIS A 32 -3.00 2.07 -3.50
CA HIS A 32 -1.67 2.58 -3.17
C HIS A 32 -0.64 2.23 -4.25
N VAL A 33 -0.70 0.98 -4.74
CA VAL A 33 0.03 0.55 -5.94
C VAL A 33 -1.00 0.46 -7.07
N PRO A 34 -0.99 1.38 -8.05
CA PRO A 34 -2.01 1.42 -9.10
C PRO A 34 -1.93 0.24 -10.08
N GLY A 35 -0.82 -0.51 -10.10
CA GLY A 35 -0.66 -1.69 -10.96
C GLY A 35 -0.55 -1.34 -12.45
N PRO A 36 -0.76 -2.33 -13.35
CA PRO A 36 -1.03 -3.73 -13.04
C PRO A 36 0.21 -4.46 -12.50
N VAL A 37 0.02 -5.28 -11.46
CA VAL A 37 1.09 -6.18 -10.99
C VAL A 37 1.23 -7.40 -11.91
N LEU A 38 0.12 -7.96 -12.39
CA LEU A 38 0.15 -9.10 -13.30
C LEU A 38 0.45 -8.65 -14.73
N THR A 39 1.29 -9.42 -15.42
CA THR A 39 1.46 -9.31 -16.87
C THR A 39 0.16 -9.66 -17.58
N LEU A 40 0.00 -9.19 -18.82
CA LEU A 40 -1.18 -9.51 -19.64
C LEU A 40 -1.43 -11.02 -19.79
N GLY A 41 -0.38 -11.84 -19.89
CA GLY A 41 -0.52 -13.30 -19.96
C GLY A 41 -0.97 -13.95 -18.65
N GLN A 42 -0.60 -13.38 -17.50
CA GLN A 42 -1.08 -13.85 -16.19
C GLN A 42 -2.51 -13.37 -15.92
N GLN A 43 -2.87 -12.13 -16.31
CA GLN A 43 -4.25 -11.65 -16.29
C GLN A 43 -5.15 -12.52 -17.17
N ALA A 44 -4.64 -12.95 -18.34
CA ALA A 44 -5.34 -13.87 -19.23
C ALA A 44 -5.68 -15.19 -18.57
N ASN A 45 -4.70 -15.74 -17.82
CA ASN A 45 -4.90 -16.97 -17.07
C ASN A 45 -5.92 -16.79 -15.92
N LEU A 46 -5.86 -15.65 -15.21
CA LEU A 46 -6.84 -15.32 -14.15
C LEU A 46 -8.28 -15.27 -14.67
N SER A 47 -8.46 -14.81 -15.91
CA SER A 47 -9.75 -14.65 -16.56
C SER A 47 -10.17 -15.80 -17.49
N GLU A 48 -9.41 -16.89 -17.53
CA GLU A 48 -9.64 -17.98 -18.49
C GLU A 48 -11.03 -18.62 -18.30
N ILE A 49 -11.45 -18.78 -17.05
CA ILE A 49 -12.75 -19.38 -16.69
C ILE A 49 -13.77 -18.31 -16.27
N ILE A 50 -13.31 -17.28 -15.56
CA ILE A 50 -14.16 -16.22 -15.02
C ILE A 50 -14.04 -14.99 -15.91
N THR A 51 -15.11 -14.70 -16.64
CA THR A 51 -15.15 -13.65 -17.68
C THR A 51 -15.45 -12.26 -17.13
N THR A 52 -15.95 -12.16 -15.90
CA THR A 52 -16.26 -10.86 -15.28
C THR A 52 -16.00 -10.96 -13.79
N TRP A 53 -15.28 -9.96 -13.30
CA TRP A 53 -14.94 -9.81 -11.90
C TRP A 53 -15.47 -8.46 -11.41
N TRP A 54 -15.89 -8.44 -10.16
CA TRP A 54 -16.37 -7.25 -9.50
C TRP A 54 -15.76 -7.14 -8.11
N TYR A 55 -15.59 -5.91 -7.66
CA TYR A 55 -15.15 -5.64 -6.30
C TYR A 55 -15.62 -4.26 -5.83
N TRP A 56 -15.70 -4.07 -4.51
CA TRP A 56 -15.89 -2.73 -3.93
C TRP A 56 -14.54 -2.17 -3.52
N ASP A 57 -14.20 -0.96 -3.96
CA ASP A 57 -12.99 -0.29 -3.50
C ASP A 57 -13.11 0.17 -2.03
N ARG A 58 -12.04 0.78 -1.51
CA ARG A 58 -12.01 1.30 -0.12
C ARG A 58 -12.97 2.48 0.09
N ALA A 59 -13.47 3.10 -0.97
CA ALA A 59 -14.49 4.15 -0.91
C ALA A 59 -15.93 3.60 -1.03
N GLY A 60 -16.09 2.28 -1.15
CA GLY A 60 -17.38 1.62 -1.34
C GLY A 60 -17.93 1.73 -2.76
N ILE A 61 -17.12 2.17 -3.74
CA ILE A 61 -17.50 2.24 -5.14
C ILE A 61 -17.35 0.83 -5.75
N PHE A 62 -18.37 0.42 -6.49
CA PHE A 62 -18.40 -0.86 -7.17
C PHE A 62 -17.68 -0.77 -8.52
N HIS A 63 -16.65 -1.59 -8.69
CA HIS A 63 -15.84 -1.66 -9.90
C HIS A 63 -16.11 -2.95 -10.66
N THR A 64 -16.08 -2.86 -11.98
CA THR A 64 -16.06 -4.03 -12.87
C THR A 64 -14.70 -4.10 -13.51
N ILE A 65 -14.03 -5.25 -13.38
CA ILE A 65 -12.71 -5.41 -13.96
C ILE A 65 -12.83 -5.56 -15.46
N ALA A 66 -12.30 -4.56 -16.17
CA ALA A 66 -12.22 -4.55 -17.62
C ALA A 66 -10.98 -5.33 -18.06
N LEU A 67 -11.08 -6.65 -18.11
CA LEU A 67 -10.02 -7.47 -18.69
C LEU A 67 -9.92 -7.19 -20.21
N PRO A 68 -8.70 -7.15 -20.77
CA PRO A 68 -8.52 -6.96 -22.21
C PRO A 68 -9.36 -7.93 -23.03
N ARG A 69 -10.06 -7.42 -24.04
CA ARG A 69 -10.96 -8.22 -24.90
C ARG A 69 -10.23 -9.27 -25.74
N GLN A 70 -8.96 -9.01 -26.03
CA GLN A 70 -8.02 -9.94 -26.64
C GLN A 70 -6.81 -10.06 -25.73
N LEU A 71 -6.83 -11.11 -24.94
CA LEU A 71 -5.69 -11.48 -24.13
C LEU A 71 -4.71 -12.29 -24.99
N PRO A 72 -3.39 -12.13 -24.79
CA PRO A 72 -2.41 -13.01 -25.40
C PRO A 72 -2.63 -14.46 -24.93
N GLU A 73 -1.93 -15.41 -25.55
CA GLU A 73 -1.97 -16.81 -25.09
C GLU A 73 -1.76 -16.87 -23.58
N ALA A 74 -2.71 -17.49 -22.87
CA ALA A 74 -2.70 -17.51 -21.42
C ALA A 74 -1.42 -18.15 -20.92
N ALA A 75 -0.80 -17.55 -19.90
CA ALA A 75 0.29 -18.20 -19.20
C ALA A 75 -0.17 -19.57 -18.71
N ARG A 76 0.68 -20.59 -18.78
CA ARG A 76 0.33 -21.93 -18.28
C ARG A 76 0.07 -21.85 -16.77
N ALA A 77 -1.09 -22.32 -16.34
CA ALA A 77 -1.38 -22.49 -14.93
C ALA A 77 -0.55 -23.63 -14.31
N PRO A 78 -0.11 -23.49 -13.05
CA PRO A 78 -0.10 -22.26 -12.28
C PRO A 78 0.97 -21.29 -12.82
N PHE A 79 0.62 -20.01 -12.99
CA PHE A 79 1.62 -19.00 -13.32
C PHE A 79 2.45 -18.64 -12.07
N HIS A 80 3.70 -18.25 -12.31
CA HIS A 80 4.67 -17.85 -11.29
C HIS A 80 4.70 -16.33 -11.16
N LEU A 81 4.83 -15.83 -9.93
CA LEU A 81 5.18 -14.43 -9.70
C LEU A 81 6.70 -14.27 -9.70
N ASP A 82 7.19 -13.21 -10.35
CA ASP A 82 8.56 -12.78 -10.13
C ASP A 82 8.70 -11.95 -8.84
N GLN A 83 9.94 -11.65 -8.46
CA GLN A 83 10.21 -10.90 -7.23
C GLN A 83 9.60 -9.49 -7.25
N ALA A 84 9.62 -8.81 -8.40
CA ALA A 84 9.08 -7.45 -8.51
C ALA A 84 7.55 -7.46 -8.33
N GLN A 85 6.88 -8.51 -8.79
CA GLN A 85 5.44 -8.71 -8.58
C GLN A 85 5.13 -8.97 -7.10
N VAL A 86 5.93 -9.78 -6.43
CA VAL A 86 5.79 -10.00 -4.97
C VAL A 86 6.03 -8.71 -4.20
N ASP A 87 7.11 -7.98 -4.50
CA ASP A 87 7.44 -6.71 -3.87
C ASP A 87 6.31 -5.68 -4.04
N SER A 88 5.68 -5.65 -5.23
CA SER A 88 4.55 -4.77 -5.51
C SER A 88 3.31 -5.13 -4.67
N LEU A 89 3.04 -6.42 -4.46
CA LEU A 89 1.93 -6.86 -3.60
C LEU A 89 2.21 -6.57 -2.13
N VAL A 90 3.46 -6.74 -1.69
CA VAL A 90 3.89 -6.37 -0.34
C VAL A 90 3.71 -4.87 -0.13
N GLU A 91 4.18 -4.03 -1.06
CA GLU A 91 4.01 -2.58 -0.98
C GLU A 91 2.53 -2.18 -1.02
N ALA A 92 1.69 -2.82 -1.86
CA ALA A 92 0.26 -2.57 -1.91
C ALA A 92 -0.47 -2.83 -0.58
N SER A 93 0.01 -3.81 0.20
CA SER A 93 -0.53 -4.14 1.53
C SER A 93 -0.02 -3.25 2.66
N LEU A 94 1.04 -2.46 2.41
CA LEU A 94 1.75 -1.73 3.44
C LEU A 94 0.86 -0.69 4.17
N PRO A 95 0.01 0.10 3.50
CA PRO A 95 -0.89 1.02 4.20
C PRO A 95 -1.85 0.31 5.16
N ASP A 96 -2.37 -0.86 4.78
CA ASP A 96 -3.28 -1.64 5.62
C ASP A 96 -2.55 -2.22 6.84
N HIS A 97 -1.30 -2.68 6.67
CA HIS A 97 -0.44 -3.09 7.78
C HIS A 97 -0.12 -1.94 8.75
N LEU A 98 0.19 -0.74 8.22
CA LEU A 98 0.43 0.45 9.05
C LEU A 98 -0.82 0.83 9.83
N LEU A 99 -1.99 0.87 9.19
CA LEU A 99 -3.27 1.09 9.89
C LEU A 99 -3.52 0.05 10.97
N TYR A 100 -3.27 -1.23 10.69
CA TYR A 100 -3.40 -2.30 11.67
C TYR A 100 -2.51 -2.03 12.90
N PHE A 101 -1.24 -1.68 12.71
CA PHE A 101 -0.34 -1.38 13.82
C PHE A 101 -0.75 -0.12 14.59
N VAL A 102 -1.26 0.92 13.93
CA VAL A 102 -1.78 2.11 14.62
C VAL A 102 -3.01 1.74 15.46
N ARG A 103 -3.95 0.96 14.90
CA ARG A 103 -5.14 0.48 15.64
C ARG A 103 -4.76 -0.37 16.85
N LEU A 104 -3.70 -1.18 16.73
CA LEU A 104 -3.22 -2.03 17.82
C LEU A 104 -2.56 -1.24 18.95
N ASN A 105 -1.76 -0.22 18.62
CA ASN A 105 -0.90 0.45 19.60
C ASN A 105 -1.44 1.81 20.07
N GLN A 106 -2.11 2.57 19.20
CA GLN A 106 -2.56 3.94 19.44
C GLN A 106 -3.94 4.21 18.80
N PRO A 107 -5.00 3.42 19.13
CA PRO A 107 -6.30 3.52 18.46
C PRO A 107 -6.93 4.92 18.55
N HIS A 108 -6.69 5.64 19.65
CA HIS A 108 -7.24 6.97 19.89
C HIS A 108 -6.82 8.03 18.84
N LEU A 109 -5.72 7.80 18.12
CA LEU A 109 -5.30 8.68 17.01
C LEU A 109 -6.26 8.61 15.81
N LEU A 110 -7.09 7.56 15.73
CA LEU A 110 -7.98 7.28 14.61
C LEU A 110 -9.46 7.54 14.91
N ASP A 111 -9.85 7.65 16.19
CA ASP A 111 -11.26 7.65 16.65
C ASP A 111 -12.13 8.71 15.96
N ALA A 112 -11.55 9.88 15.68
CA ALA A 112 -12.26 11.01 15.07
C ALA A 112 -12.16 11.06 13.53
N ILE A 113 -11.47 10.10 12.91
CA ILE A 113 -11.13 10.12 11.49
C ILE A 113 -11.95 9.06 10.76
N PRO A 114 -12.74 9.42 9.72
CA PRO A 114 -13.44 8.44 8.89
C PRO A 114 -12.48 7.42 8.26
N GLU A 115 -12.87 6.16 8.14
CA GLU A 115 -12.00 5.05 7.72
C GLU A 115 -11.28 5.30 6.38
N LEU A 116 -12.00 5.77 5.34
CA LEU A 116 -11.37 6.13 4.06
C LEU A 116 -10.32 7.24 4.22
N GLN A 117 -10.55 8.19 5.12
CA GLN A 117 -9.61 9.27 5.39
C GLN A 117 -8.40 8.77 6.20
N GLN A 118 -8.58 7.82 7.12
CA GLN A 118 -7.47 7.14 7.80
C GLN A 118 -6.52 6.53 6.76
N TYR A 119 -7.07 5.77 5.80
CA TYR A 119 -6.28 5.15 4.73
C TYR A 119 -5.52 6.19 3.89
N ARG A 120 -6.21 7.26 3.45
CA ARG A 120 -5.57 8.33 2.66
C ARG A 120 -4.43 9.02 3.40
N ILE A 121 -4.62 9.29 4.69
CA ILE A 121 -3.58 9.87 5.55
C ILE A 121 -2.37 8.93 5.61
N VAL A 122 -2.60 7.62 5.81
CA VAL A 122 -1.51 6.64 5.86
C VAL A 122 -0.77 6.53 4.52
N CYS A 123 -1.45 6.54 3.38
CA CYS A 123 -0.78 6.55 2.08
C CYS A 123 0.09 7.80 1.89
N ALA A 124 -0.43 8.98 2.23
CA ALA A 124 0.34 10.22 2.17
C ALA A 124 1.54 10.21 3.14
N ALA A 125 1.37 9.59 4.32
CA ALA A 125 2.41 9.45 5.33
C ALA A 125 3.52 8.55 4.84
N LEU A 126 3.15 7.41 4.25
CA LEU A 126 4.09 6.45 3.69
C LEU A 126 4.90 7.10 2.56
N GLN A 127 4.26 7.83 1.65
CA GLN A 127 4.96 8.56 0.59
C GLN A 127 5.96 9.59 1.17
N SER A 128 5.53 10.34 2.18
CA SER A 128 6.39 11.35 2.85
C SER A 128 7.56 10.68 3.58
N ALA A 129 7.31 9.59 4.30
CA ALA A 129 8.33 8.81 5.01
C ALA A 129 9.38 8.24 4.04
N ARG A 130 8.96 7.71 2.89
CA ARG A 130 9.87 7.23 1.85
C ARG A 130 10.74 8.36 1.27
N SER A 131 10.19 9.57 1.13
CA SER A 131 10.94 10.73 0.60
C SER A 131 12.09 11.18 1.49
N ILE A 132 12.06 10.84 2.78
CA ILE A 132 13.14 11.10 3.75
C ILE A 132 13.96 9.82 4.07
N GLY A 133 13.76 8.73 3.31
CA GLY A 133 14.56 7.52 3.42
C GLY A 133 14.15 6.55 4.53
N LEU A 134 12.95 6.66 5.09
CA LEU A 134 12.45 5.66 6.05
C LEU A 134 11.98 4.40 5.31
N GLU A 135 12.45 3.24 5.77
CA GLU A 135 12.10 1.95 5.16
C GLU A 135 11.62 0.91 6.19
N GLN A 136 12.05 1.03 7.44
CA GLN A 136 11.75 0.04 8.47
C GLN A 136 10.32 0.20 8.97
N MET A 137 9.59 -0.91 9.13
CA MET A 137 8.20 -0.91 9.60
C MET A 137 7.99 -0.09 10.87
N ARG A 138 8.89 -0.21 11.85
CA ARG A 138 8.82 0.55 13.10
C ARG A 138 8.85 2.06 12.85
N ASP A 139 9.78 2.53 12.03
CA ASP A 139 9.96 3.94 11.74
C ASP A 139 8.77 4.47 10.91
N LEU A 140 8.24 3.67 9.99
CA LEU A 140 7.03 3.99 9.23
C LEU A 140 5.80 4.12 10.14
N VAL A 141 5.59 3.18 11.08
CA VAL A 141 4.49 3.25 12.06
C VAL A 141 4.65 4.49 12.94
N ASN A 142 5.85 4.75 13.45
CA ASN A 142 6.12 5.94 14.25
C ASN A 142 5.86 7.23 13.47
N TYR A 143 6.30 7.31 12.21
CA TYR A 143 6.06 8.46 11.34
C TYR A 143 4.57 8.70 11.10
N VAL A 144 3.79 7.64 10.83
CA VAL A 144 2.33 7.72 10.71
C VAL A 144 1.70 8.24 12.00
N CYS A 145 2.09 7.72 13.16
CA CYS A 145 1.59 8.17 14.46
C CYS A 145 1.88 9.66 14.70
N LEU A 146 3.08 10.13 14.38
CA LEU A 146 3.44 11.54 14.50
C LEU A 146 2.60 12.41 13.56
N MET A 147 2.38 11.97 12.32
CA MET A 147 1.53 12.72 11.39
C MET A 147 0.08 12.79 11.86
N LEU A 148 -0.46 11.70 12.42
CA LEU A 148 -1.80 11.71 13.01
C LEU A 148 -1.90 12.62 14.24
N PHE A 149 -0.82 12.71 15.02
CA PHE A 149 -0.75 13.52 16.23
C PHE A 149 -0.61 15.02 15.93
N TYR A 150 0.42 15.41 15.15
CA TYR A 150 0.74 16.80 14.81
C TYR A 150 -0.10 17.34 13.65
N LYS A 151 -0.70 16.48 12.83
CA LYS A 151 -1.51 16.86 11.65
C LYS A 151 -0.73 17.83 10.75
N ASP A 152 -1.32 18.99 10.44
CA ASP A 152 -0.72 20.00 9.57
C ASP A 152 0.54 20.64 10.18
N GLU A 153 0.69 20.63 11.52
CA GLU A 153 1.87 21.19 12.19
C GLU A 153 3.14 20.43 11.82
N MET A 154 3.05 19.12 11.56
CA MET A 154 4.20 18.30 11.15
C MET A 154 4.87 18.83 9.88
N LEU A 155 4.08 19.44 8.98
CA LEU A 155 4.55 19.95 7.69
C LEU A 155 4.88 21.44 7.72
N GLN A 156 4.56 22.15 8.80
CA GLN A 156 4.71 23.60 8.91
C GLN A 156 5.74 24.01 9.97
N ASP A 157 5.94 23.18 10.99
CA ASP A 157 6.89 23.46 12.07
C ASP A 157 8.33 23.37 11.56
N GLN A 158 9.05 24.50 11.67
CA GLN A 158 10.43 24.60 11.17
C GLN A 158 11.40 23.68 11.92
N VAL A 159 11.17 23.41 13.21
CA VAL A 159 12.01 22.51 14.01
C VAL A 159 11.83 21.09 13.50
N ILE A 160 10.59 20.64 13.31
CA ILE A 160 10.29 19.31 12.77
C ILE A 160 10.89 19.17 11.36
N LEU A 161 10.68 20.14 10.48
CA LEU A 161 11.21 20.09 9.11
C LEU A 161 12.75 20.00 9.07
N VAL A 162 13.45 20.76 9.93
CA VAL A 162 14.91 20.70 10.03
C VAL A 162 15.36 19.32 10.54
N LEU A 163 14.69 18.75 11.53
CA LEU A 163 15.01 17.41 12.04
C LEU A 163 14.79 16.34 10.98
N LEU A 164 13.69 16.40 10.23
CA LEU A 164 13.40 15.47 9.13
C LEU A 164 14.42 15.59 7.98
N ASP A 165 14.93 16.79 7.69
CA ASP A 165 16.01 16.96 6.71
C ASP A 165 17.32 16.30 7.17
N ARG A 166 17.66 16.41 8.45
CA ARG A 166 18.83 15.73 9.03
C ARG A 166 18.69 14.20 8.98
N VAL A 167 17.48 13.68 9.19
CA VAL A 167 17.19 12.24 8.99
C VAL A 167 17.39 11.85 7.53
N ARG A 168 16.86 12.63 6.59
CA ARG A 168 17.03 12.40 5.14
C ARG A 168 18.51 12.39 4.73
N ASN A 169 19.31 13.30 5.28
CA ASN A 169 20.74 13.39 5.03
C ASN A 169 21.56 12.35 5.82
N LYS A 170 20.91 11.47 6.60
CA LYS A 170 21.51 10.43 7.45
C LYS A 170 22.46 11.00 8.51
N GLU A 171 22.23 12.24 8.94
CA GLU A 171 23.00 12.89 10.01
C GLU A 171 22.56 12.41 11.40
N ILE A 172 21.27 12.07 11.53
CA ILE A 172 20.67 11.49 12.74
C ILE A 172 19.70 10.37 12.34
N SER A 173 19.47 9.46 13.27
CA SER A 173 18.40 8.46 13.14
C SER A 173 17.02 9.09 13.37
N PHE A 174 15.97 8.43 12.88
CA PHE A 174 14.60 8.87 13.11
C PHE A 174 14.22 8.83 14.59
N ASP A 175 14.70 7.81 15.33
CA ASP A 175 14.50 7.71 16.77
C ASP A 175 15.12 8.90 17.54
N GLU A 176 16.31 9.37 17.13
CA GLU A 176 16.94 10.56 17.70
C GLU A 176 16.16 11.84 17.36
N ALA A 177 15.67 11.96 16.12
CA ALA A 177 14.86 13.10 15.71
C ALA A 177 13.59 13.22 16.56
N MET A 178 12.88 12.11 16.80
CA MET A 178 11.65 12.08 17.60
C MET A 178 11.85 12.58 19.04
N GLN A 179 13.02 12.37 19.64
CA GLN A 179 13.33 12.86 20.99
C GLN A 179 13.46 14.39 21.06
N LEU A 180 13.62 15.04 19.91
CA LEU A 180 13.81 16.48 19.76
C LEU A 180 12.57 17.19 19.20
N PHE A 181 11.47 16.46 18.94
CA PHE A 181 10.22 17.05 18.49
C PHE A 181 9.60 17.87 19.64
N PRO A 182 8.96 19.02 19.34
CA PRO A 182 8.45 19.96 20.34
C PRO A 182 7.24 19.46 21.14
#